data_AF-A0A0D4C094-F1
#
_entry.id   AF-A0A0D4C094-F1
#
_cell.length_a   1.000
_cell.length_b   1.000
_cell.length_c   1.000
_cell.angle_alpha   90.00
_cell.angle_beta   90.00
_cell.angle_gamma   90.00
#
_symmetry.space_group_name_H-M   'P 1'
#
loop_
_entity.id
_entity.type
_entity.pdbx_description
1 polymer ?
#
loop_
_entity_poly.entity_id
_entity_poly.type
_entity_poly.pdbx_seq_one_letter_code
_entity_poly.pdbx_strand_id
1 'polypeptide(L)'
;MEFFEMILRILCGLGLGALVGFERQWRARLAGLRTNALVSLGATLFVIFGGYSFSGPGADPTRVAAQIVSGIGFLGAGVIMKQGASVSGLNTAATLWATAAIGALAGAGEFALAAAGTAAIMLANMLLRPLGRLMDRGPDGGREPVSVDYLFEVRCAEDAEAHLRTLIVHAVSLPEFRLRSVQSSDTSTPGEVRIAAELSAQERDDRLLEAAVSRLSLEPRVTSVRWIIAEPVALD
;
A
#
# COMPACT_ATOMS: atom_id res chain seq x y z
N MET A 1 -42.38 -4.43 15.56
CA MET A 1 -41.10 -4.83 16.16
C MET A 1 -40.70 -3.74 17.13
N GLU A 2 -40.31 -4.09 18.35
CA GLU A 2 -39.98 -3.12 19.40
C GLU A 2 -38.73 -2.32 19.02
N PHE A 3 -38.75 -1.01 19.24
CA PHE A 3 -37.61 -0.09 19.04
C PHE A 3 -36.31 -0.62 19.69
N PHE A 4 -36.46 -1.34 20.80
CA PHE A 4 -35.38 -2.02 21.51
C PHE A 4 -34.62 -3.03 20.64
N GLU A 5 -35.31 -3.79 19.79
CA GLU A 5 -34.67 -4.79 18.93
C GLU A 5 -33.80 -4.12 17.86
N MET A 6 -34.25 -2.98 17.31
CA MET A 6 -33.46 -2.20 16.35
C MET A 6 -32.19 -1.64 16.99
N ILE A 7 -32.31 -1.11 18.22
CA ILE A 7 -31.14 -0.65 18.99
C ILE A 7 -30.18 -1.82 19.22
N LEU A 8 -30.67 -3.00 19.61
CA LEU A 8 -29.82 -4.16 19.85
C LEU A 8 -29.05 -4.56 18.58
N ARG A 9 -29.71 -4.57 17.41
CA ARG A 9 -29.08 -4.84 16.12
C ARG A 9 -27.99 -3.82 15.80
N ILE A 10 -28.25 -2.54 16.01
CA ILE A 10 -27.30 -1.43 15.82
C ILE A 10 -26.07 -1.60 16.72
N LEU A 11 -26.28 -1.84 18.01
CA LEU A 11 -25.19 -2.02 18.97
C LEU A 11 -24.39 -3.28 18.68
N CYS A 12 -25.04 -4.37 18.28
CA CYS A 12 -24.38 -5.60 17.86
C CYS A 12 -23.50 -5.37 16.62
N GLY A 13 -24.05 -4.76 15.56
CA GLY A 13 -23.30 -4.45 14.34
C GLY A 13 -22.10 -3.54 14.61
N LEU A 14 -22.30 -2.48 15.41
CA LEU A 14 -21.22 -1.58 15.83
C LEU A 14 -20.14 -2.32 16.63
N GLY A 15 -20.53 -3.12 17.62
CA GLY A 15 -19.63 -3.84 18.51
C GLY A 15 -18.81 -4.90 17.77
N LEU A 16 -19.44 -5.71 16.91
CA LEU A 16 -18.74 -6.73 16.12
C LEU A 16 -17.79 -6.10 15.10
N GLY A 17 -18.21 -5.02 14.42
CA GLY A 17 -17.32 -4.28 13.52
C GLY A 17 -16.15 -3.63 14.25
N ALA A 18 -16.37 -3.13 15.47
CA ALA A 18 -15.31 -2.61 16.33
C ALA A 18 -14.34 -3.72 16.76
N LEU A 19 -14.80 -4.95 17.06
CA LEU A 19 -13.90 -6.06 17.39
C LEU A 19 -12.95 -6.40 16.24
N VAL A 20 -13.45 -6.47 15.00
CA VAL A 20 -12.59 -6.65 13.80
C VAL A 20 -11.61 -5.49 13.68
N GLY A 21 -12.09 -4.25 13.83
CA GLY A 21 -11.27 -3.06 13.74
C GLY A 21 -10.19 -2.97 14.82
N PHE A 22 -10.46 -3.45 16.03
CA PHE A 22 -9.50 -3.52 17.13
C PHE A 22 -8.36 -4.47 16.79
N GLU A 23 -8.68 -5.68 16.31
CA GLU A 23 -7.69 -6.67 15.85
C GLU A 23 -6.81 -6.11 14.73
N ARG A 24 -7.38 -5.29 13.84
CA ARG A 24 -6.65 -4.58 12.78
C ARG A 24 -5.75 -3.46 13.30
N GLN A 25 -6.25 -2.63 14.20
CA GLN A 25 -5.50 -1.50 14.74
C GLN A 25 -4.33 -1.96 15.61
N TRP A 26 -4.53 -3.00 16.43
CA TRP A 26 -3.45 -3.65 17.19
C TRP A 26 -2.31 -4.12 16.29
N ARG A 27 -2.61 -4.45 15.03
CA ARG A 27 -1.63 -4.90 14.03
C ARG A 27 -1.16 -3.80 13.08
N ALA A 28 -1.37 -2.53 13.42
CA ALA A 28 -0.96 -1.34 12.66
C ALA A 28 -1.43 -1.34 11.18
N ARG A 29 -2.69 -1.70 10.92
CA ARG A 29 -3.28 -1.70 9.57
C ARG A 29 -4.02 -0.38 9.29
N LEU A 30 -4.08 -0.01 7.99
CA LEU A 30 -4.67 1.26 7.51
C LEU A 30 -6.15 1.45 7.88
N ALA A 31 -6.98 0.41 7.81
CA ALA A 31 -8.35 0.45 8.34
C ALA A 31 -8.39 -0.12 9.76
N GLY A 32 -8.36 0.77 10.75
CA GLY A 32 -8.38 0.44 12.17
C GLY A 32 -9.80 0.35 12.77
N LEU A 33 -9.91 0.62 14.07
CA LEU A 33 -11.14 0.49 14.86
C LEU A 33 -12.32 1.27 14.25
N ARG A 34 -12.12 2.58 14.05
CA ARG A 34 -13.17 3.50 13.61
C ARG A 34 -13.75 3.11 12.26
N THR A 35 -12.91 2.74 11.29
CA THR A 35 -13.35 2.43 9.92
C THR A 35 -14.22 1.17 9.88
N ASN A 36 -13.77 0.08 10.52
CA ASN A 36 -14.53 -1.18 10.53
C ASN A 36 -15.84 -1.05 11.31
N ALA A 37 -15.84 -0.32 12.43
CA ALA A 37 -17.03 -0.02 13.20
C ALA A 37 -18.09 0.74 12.38
N LEU A 38 -17.67 1.79 11.65
CA LEU A 38 -18.57 2.59 10.81
C LEU A 38 -19.09 1.83 9.60
N VAL A 39 -18.25 1.00 8.96
CA VAL A 39 -18.68 0.15 7.83
C VAL A 39 -19.73 -0.87 8.26
N SER A 40 -19.51 -1.57 9.38
CA SER A 40 -20.48 -2.52 9.93
C SER A 40 -21.78 -1.81 10.35
N LEU A 41 -21.67 -0.67 11.04
CA LEU A 41 -22.82 0.14 11.44
C LEU A 41 -23.64 0.60 10.23
N GLY A 42 -22.99 1.13 9.19
CA GLY A 42 -23.67 1.57 7.97
C GLY A 42 -24.44 0.44 7.30
N ALA A 43 -23.81 -0.73 7.14
CA ALA A 43 -24.47 -1.92 6.61
C ALA A 43 -25.67 -2.37 7.46
N THR A 44 -25.52 -2.33 8.79
CA THR A 44 -26.60 -2.64 9.75
C THR A 44 -27.81 -1.72 9.54
N LEU A 45 -27.55 -0.41 9.47
CA LEU A 45 -28.59 0.60 9.28
C LEU A 45 -29.30 0.43 7.94
N PHE A 46 -28.56 0.16 6.86
CA PHE A 46 -29.17 -0.06 5.54
C PHE A 46 -30.03 -1.32 5.52
N VAL A 47 -29.61 -2.44 6.13
CA VAL A 47 -30.44 -3.65 6.20
C VAL A 47 -31.72 -3.43 7.02
N ILE A 48 -31.61 -2.75 8.17
CA ILE A 48 -32.78 -2.36 8.96
C ILE A 48 -33.71 -1.49 8.09
N PHE A 49 -33.19 -0.45 7.46
CA PHE A 49 -33.97 0.42 6.58
C PHE A 49 -34.65 -0.37 5.45
N GLY A 50 -33.93 -1.26 4.77
CA GLY A 50 -34.44 -2.09 3.69
C GLY A 50 -35.57 -3.05 4.12
N GLY A 51 -35.42 -3.65 5.30
CA GLY A 51 -36.40 -4.61 5.84
C GLY A 51 -37.69 -3.98 6.37
N TYR A 52 -37.65 -2.72 6.83
CA TYR A 52 -38.82 -2.07 7.46
C TYR A 52 -39.43 -0.94 6.65
N SER A 53 -38.66 -0.23 5.80
CA SER A 53 -39.18 0.90 5.03
C SER A 53 -39.82 0.48 3.70
N PHE A 54 -39.56 -0.74 3.24
CA PHE A 54 -40.14 -1.30 2.02
C PHE A 54 -40.91 -2.58 2.34
N SER A 55 -42.21 -2.44 2.60
CA SER A 55 -43.14 -3.57 2.79
C SER A 55 -44.22 -3.54 1.72
N GLY A 56 -44.30 -4.58 0.87
CA GLY A 56 -45.32 -4.71 -0.17
C GLY A 56 -44.97 -5.76 -1.24
N PRO A 57 -45.91 -6.10 -2.15
CA PRO A 57 -45.64 -7.02 -3.25
C PRO A 57 -44.54 -6.45 -4.15
N GLY A 58 -43.39 -7.14 -4.22
CA GLY A 58 -42.22 -6.71 -5.00
C GLY A 58 -41.09 -6.05 -4.20
N ALA A 59 -41.26 -5.85 -2.89
CA ALA A 59 -40.15 -5.48 -2.01
C ALA A 59 -39.16 -6.64 -1.90
N ASP A 60 -37.89 -6.36 -2.16
CA ASP A 60 -36.82 -7.35 -2.14
C ASP A 60 -35.65 -6.86 -1.26
N PRO A 61 -35.65 -7.26 0.03
CA PRO A 61 -34.59 -6.90 0.98
C PRO A 61 -33.19 -7.32 0.53
N THR A 62 -33.08 -8.34 -0.34
CA THR A 62 -31.78 -8.80 -0.85
C THR A 62 -31.12 -7.76 -1.76
N ARG A 63 -31.90 -6.86 -2.39
CA ARG A 63 -31.35 -5.75 -3.19
C ARG A 63 -30.51 -4.80 -2.35
N VAL A 64 -30.93 -4.50 -1.11
CA VAL A 64 -30.17 -3.61 -0.24
C VAL A 64 -28.84 -4.25 0.14
N ALA A 65 -28.83 -5.55 0.45
CA ALA A 65 -27.59 -6.29 0.67
C ALA A 65 -26.65 -6.25 -0.55
N ALA A 66 -27.20 -6.44 -1.77
CA ALA A 66 -26.43 -6.32 -3.00
C ALA A 66 -25.84 -4.91 -3.22
N GLN A 67 -26.58 -3.86 -2.87
CA GLN A 67 -26.08 -2.49 -2.96
C GLN A 67 -24.99 -2.17 -1.92
N ILE A 68 -25.08 -2.75 -0.72
CA ILE A 68 -24.00 -2.67 0.27
C ILE A 68 -22.72 -3.29 -0.29
N VAL A 69 -22.79 -4.49 -0.88
CA VAL A 69 -21.65 -5.18 -1.50
C VAL A 69 -21.00 -4.32 -2.59
N SER A 70 -21.83 -3.74 -3.47
CA SER A 70 -21.37 -2.83 -4.53
C SER A 70 -20.70 -1.57 -3.95
N GLY A 71 -21.33 -0.93 -2.94
CA GLY A 71 -20.81 0.27 -2.29
C GLY A 71 -19.47 0.06 -1.59
N ILE A 72 -19.25 -1.10 -0.95
CA ILE A 72 -17.94 -1.42 -0.37
C ILE A 72 -16.90 -1.68 -1.46
N GLY A 73 -17.29 -2.21 -2.62
CA GLY A 73 -16.41 -2.31 -3.78
C GLY A 73 -15.81 -0.95 -4.18
N PHE A 74 -16.64 0.10 -4.18
CA PHE A 74 -16.19 1.47 -4.44
C PHE A 74 -15.22 1.99 -3.36
N LEU A 75 -15.54 1.80 -2.06
CA LEU A 75 -14.63 2.17 -0.98
C LEU A 75 -13.31 1.38 -1.03
N GLY A 76 -13.38 0.11 -1.45
CA GLY A 76 -12.24 -0.79 -1.66
C GLY A 76 -11.26 -0.23 -2.68
N ALA A 77 -11.75 0.31 -3.80
CA ALA A 77 -10.90 0.97 -4.79
C ALA A 77 -10.14 2.17 -4.20
N GLY A 78 -10.75 2.92 -3.27
CA GLY A 78 -10.11 4.06 -2.60
C GLY A 78 -9.03 3.70 -1.57
N VAL A 79 -9.00 2.46 -1.08
CA VAL A 79 -7.96 1.97 -0.14
C VAL A 79 -6.91 1.07 -0.80
N ILE A 80 -7.15 0.62 -2.03
CA ILE A 80 -6.17 -0.17 -2.80
C ILE A 80 -5.27 0.81 -3.56
N MET A 81 -4.01 0.88 -3.13
CA MET A 81 -3.02 1.77 -3.73
C MET A 81 -2.05 0.94 -4.56
N LYS A 82 -1.91 1.31 -5.84
CA LYS A 82 -0.89 0.74 -6.76
C LYS A 82 0.26 1.74 -6.89
N GLN A 83 1.48 1.28 -6.64
CA GLN A 83 2.72 2.04 -6.86
C GLN A 83 3.66 1.15 -7.69
N GLY A 84 3.83 1.48 -8.97
CA GLY A 84 4.54 0.63 -9.93
C GLY A 84 3.92 -0.77 -10.00
N ALA A 85 4.74 -1.80 -9.77
CA ALA A 85 4.31 -3.20 -9.71
C ALA A 85 3.69 -3.60 -8.35
N SER A 86 3.83 -2.78 -7.30
CA SER A 86 3.37 -3.10 -5.95
C SER A 86 1.92 -2.66 -5.74
N VAL A 87 1.08 -3.57 -5.24
CA VAL A 87 -0.30 -3.27 -4.82
C VAL A 87 -0.41 -3.45 -3.31
N SER A 88 -0.82 -2.38 -2.62
CA SER A 88 -1.10 -2.39 -1.18
C SER A 88 -2.58 -2.15 -0.91
N GLY A 89 -3.05 -2.53 0.28
CA GLY A 89 -4.44 -2.30 0.68
C GLY A 89 -5.44 -3.40 0.32
N LEU A 90 -5.07 -4.42 -0.47
CA LEU A 90 -5.93 -5.58 -0.82
C LEU A 90 -6.60 -6.24 0.40
N ASN A 91 -5.82 -6.65 1.39
CA ASN A 91 -6.37 -7.26 2.61
C ASN A 91 -7.22 -6.28 3.42
N THR A 92 -6.93 -4.98 3.34
CA THR A 92 -7.72 -3.94 4.00
C THR A 92 -9.10 -3.87 3.34
N ALA A 93 -9.16 -3.78 2.02
CA ALA A 93 -10.40 -3.82 1.25
C ALA A 93 -11.20 -5.10 1.53
N ALA A 94 -10.55 -6.27 1.52
CA ALA A 94 -11.19 -7.54 1.82
C ALA A 94 -11.76 -7.58 3.26
N THR A 95 -11.04 -7.02 4.24
CA THR A 95 -11.54 -6.96 5.63
C THR A 95 -12.76 -6.03 5.73
N LEU A 96 -12.74 -4.87 5.07
CA LEU A 96 -13.88 -3.95 5.05
C LEU A 96 -15.10 -4.59 4.40
N TRP A 97 -14.91 -5.31 3.30
CA TRP A 97 -15.97 -6.08 2.63
C TRP A 97 -16.60 -7.12 3.56
N ALA A 98 -15.77 -7.92 4.23
CA ALA A 98 -16.24 -8.92 5.17
C ALA A 98 -16.92 -8.30 6.40
N THR A 99 -16.45 -7.13 6.84
CA THR A 99 -17.04 -6.38 7.97
C THR A 99 -18.41 -5.82 7.64
N ALA A 100 -18.63 -5.38 6.40
CA ALA A 100 -19.97 -4.97 5.95
C ALA A 100 -20.95 -6.14 5.96
N ALA A 101 -20.50 -7.36 5.62
CA ALA A 101 -21.33 -8.55 5.73
C ALA A 101 -21.75 -8.86 7.19
N ILE A 102 -20.85 -8.67 8.16
CA ILE A 102 -21.19 -8.78 9.59
C ILE A 102 -22.29 -7.78 9.97
N GLY A 103 -22.15 -6.53 9.54
CA GLY A 103 -23.16 -5.50 9.78
C GLY A 103 -24.51 -5.85 9.14
N ALA A 104 -24.50 -6.39 7.92
CA ALA A 104 -25.71 -6.84 7.26
C ALA A 104 -26.42 -7.98 8.02
N LEU A 105 -25.66 -8.96 8.51
CA LEU A 105 -26.18 -10.05 9.34
C LEU A 105 -26.77 -9.53 10.66
N ALA A 106 -26.06 -8.61 11.33
CA ALA A 106 -26.55 -7.98 12.55
C ALA A 106 -27.84 -7.18 12.30
N GLY A 107 -27.92 -6.45 11.17
CA GLY A 107 -29.11 -5.71 10.75
C GLY A 107 -30.29 -6.62 10.42
N ALA A 108 -30.04 -7.83 9.90
CA ALA A 108 -31.05 -8.85 9.66
C ALA A 108 -31.55 -9.51 10.96
N GLY A 109 -30.84 -9.35 12.07
CA GLY A 109 -31.13 -10.01 13.36
C GLY A 109 -30.41 -11.34 13.56
N GLU A 110 -29.54 -11.73 12.63
CA GLU A 110 -28.80 -13.00 12.64
C GLU A 110 -27.55 -12.93 13.55
N PHE A 111 -27.77 -12.71 14.86
CA PHE A 111 -26.68 -12.42 15.81
C PHE A 111 -25.65 -13.54 15.92
N ALA A 112 -26.08 -14.80 15.95
CA ALA A 112 -25.18 -15.94 16.05
C ALA A 112 -24.27 -16.05 14.82
N LEU A 113 -24.84 -15.85 13.63
CA LEU A 113 -24.14 -15.83 12.35
C LEU A 113 -23.18 -14.65 12.25
N ALA A 114 -23.59 -13.46 12.70
CA ALA A 114 -22.73 -12.27 12.76
C ALA A 114 -21.52 -12.47 13.68
N ALA A 115 -21.75 -13.06 14.87
CA ALA A 115 -20.67 -13.38 15.82
C ALA A 115 -19.73 -14.47 15.27
N ALA A 116 -20.27 -15.55 14.70
CA ALA A 116 -19.47 -16.61 14.09
C ALA A 116 -18.64 -16.09 12.90
N GLY A 117 -19.24 -15.25 12.04
CA GLY A 117 -18.53 -14.59 10.94
C GLY A 117 -17.40 -13.68 11.43
N THR A 118 -17.65 -12.92 12.50
CA THR A 118 -16.63 -12.07 13.16
C THR A 118 -15.45 -12.90 13.65
N ALA A 119 -15.72 -14.00 14.36
CA ALA A 119 -14.68 -14.92 14.81
C ALA A 119 -13.91 -15.53 13.63
N ALA A 120 -14.60 -15.98 12.58
CA ALA A 120 -13.98 -16.56 11.39
C ALA A 120 -13.07 -15.56 10.67
N ILE A 121 -13.51 -14.30 10.51
CA ILE A 121 -12.71 -13.23 9.88
C ILE A 121 -11.45 -12.96 10.70
N MET A 122 -11.58 -12.83 12.03
CA MET A 122 -10.43 -12.59 12.92
C MET A 122 -9.45 -13.77 12.92
N LEU A 123 -9.96 -15.01 12.92
CA LEU A 123 -9.15 -16.23 12.83
C LEU A 123 -8.41 -16.31 11.49
N ALA A 124 -9.10 -16.11 10.36
CA ALA A 124 -8.49 -16.08 9.04
C ALA A 124 -7.39 -15.02 8.96
N ASN A 125 -7.68 -13.82 9.46
CA ASN A 125 -6.74 -12.71 9.54
C ASN A 125 -5.48 -13.02 10.38
N MET A 126 -5.61 -13.88 11.39
CA MET A 126 -4.52 -14.25 12.29
C MET A 126 -3.73 -15.47 11.81
N LEU A 127 -4.40 -16.50 11.29
CA LEU A 127 -3.83 -17.80 10.92
C LEU A 127 -3.27 -17.84 9.50
N LEU A 128 -3.88 -17.15 8.53
CA LEU A 128 -3.40 -17.18 7.14
C LEU A 128 -2.13 -16.35 6.93
N ARG A 129 -1.85 -15.41 7.84
CA ARG A 129 -0.67 -14.53 7.75
C ARG A 129 0.67 -15.23 8.02
N PRO A 130 0.82 -16.13 9.02
CA PRO A 130 2.03 -16.94 9.15
C PRO A 130 2.15 -17.98 8.03
N LEU A 131 1.05 -18.52 7.50
CA LEU A 131 1.06 -19.44 6.35
C LEU A 131 1.55 -18.76 5.07
N GLY A 132 1.07 -17.55 4.79
CA GLY A 132 1.59 -16.74 3.67
C GLY A 132 3.09 -16.46 3.81
N ARG A 133 3.56 -16.15 5.03
CA ARG A 133 5.00 -15.98 5.30
C ARG A 133 5.82 -17.28 5.21
N LEU A 134 5.18 -18.44 5.31
CA LEU A 134 5.82 -19.74 5.13
C LEU A 134 5.90 -20.12 3.64
N MET A 135 4.89 -19.75 2.86
CA MET A 135 4.89 -19.90 1.40
C MET A 135 5.84 -18.91 0.71
N ASP A 136 5.91 -17.67 1.21
CA ASP A 136 6.90 -16.67 0.76
C ASP A 136 8.34 -17.01 1.16
N ARG A 137 8.56 -18.12 1.89
CA ARG A 137 9.88 -18.66 2.22
C ARG A 137 10.36 -19.74 1.24
N GLY A 138 9.72 -19.86 0.07
CA GLY A 138 10.32 -20.53 -1.08
C GLY A 138 11.44 -19.66 -1.70
N PRO A 139 12.55 -20.23 -2.21
CA PRO A 139 13.70 -19.46 -2.71
C PRO A 139 13.47 -18.53 -3.91
N ASP A 140 12.26 -18.43 -4.49
CA ASP A 140 11.97 -17.62 -5.69
C ASP A 140 10.50 -17.14 -5.75
N GLY A 141 10.02 -16.51 -4.67
CA GLY A 141 8.63 -16.10 -4.50
C GLY A 141 8.31 -14.65 -4.89
N GLY A 142 8.42 -14.27 -6.16
CA GLY A 142 7.50 -13.35 -6.85
C GLY A 142 7.21 -11.93 -6.31
N ARG A 143 7.96 -11.41 -5.33
CA ARG A 143 8.12 -9.95 -5.22
C ARG A 143 9.34 -9.60 -6.03
N GLU A 144 9.14 -8.96 -7.18
CA GLU A 144 10.17 -8.09 -7.72
C GLU A 144 10.59 -7.18 -6.55
N PRO A 145 11.81 -7.29 -6.00
CA PRO A 145 12.25 -6.35 -5.00
C PRO A 145 12.02 -4.98 -5.62
N VAL A 146 11.25 -4.12 -4.95
CA VAL A 146 10.95 -2.78 -5.46
C VAL A 146 12.28 -2.09 -5.64
N SER A 147 12.81 -2.17 -6.86
CA SER A 147 14.13 -1.68 -7.14
C SER A 147 14.04 -0.17 -7.11
N VAL A 148 14.72 0.45 -6.16
CA VAL A 148 14.80 1.90 -6.12
C VAL A 148 15.81 2.29 -7.18
N ASP A 149 15.33 3.00 -8.19
CA ASP A 149 16.18 3.55 -9.22
C ASP A 149 16.71 4.90 -8.74
N TYR A 150 18.02 5.07 -8.79
CA TYR A 150 18.71 6.29 -8.41
C TYR A 150 19.41 6.87 -9.63
N LEU A 151 19.39 8.19 -9.72
CA LEU A 151 20.20 8.94 -10.68
C LEU A 151 21.26 9.71 -9.90
N PHE A 152 22.53 9.38 -10.15
CA PHE A 152 23.68 10.06 -9.56
C PHE A 152 24.35 10.94 -10.63
N GLU A 153 24.46 12.24 -10.37
CA GLU A 153 24.96 13.21 -11.35
C GLU A 153 26.13 14.02 -10.79
N VAL A 154 27.17 14.13 -11.62
CA VAL A 154 28.35 14.97 -11.37
C VAL A 154 28.49 15.95 -12.54
N ARG A 155 28.75 17.22 -12.23
CA ARG A 155 29.19 18.21 -13.21
C ARG A 155 30.64 18.54 -12.95
N CYS A 156 31.45 18.54 -14.00
CA CYS A 156 32.88 18.77 -13.90
C CYS A 156 33.44 19.45 -15.14
N ALA A 157 34.70 19.89 -15.05
CA ALA A 157 35.45 20.35 -16.22
C ALA A 157 35.60 19.22 -17.26
N GLU A 158 35.58 19.59 -18.54
CA GLU A 158 35.67 18.67 -19.68
C GLU A 158 36.92 17.78 -19.64
N ASP A 159 38.06 18.33 -19.24
CA ASP A 159 39.32 17.58 -19.16
C ASP A 159 39.45 16.67 -17.92
N ALA A 160 38.51 16.76 -16.97
CA ALA A 160 38.40 15.85 -15.83
C ALA A 160 37.43 14.68 -16.08
N GLU A 161 36.69 14.69 -17.21
CA GLU A 161 35.59 13.77 -17.48
C GLU A 161 36.02 12.30 -17.35
N ALA A 162 37.08 11.89 -18.04
CA ALA A 162 37.51 10.49 -18.08
C ALA A 162 37.90 9.96 -16.69
N HIS A 163 38.54 10.82 -15.88
CA HIS A 163 38.93 10.49 -14.52
C HIS A 163 37.71 10.36 -13.61
N LEU A 164 36.82 11.35 -13.63
CA LEU A 164 35.62 11.37 -12.78
C LEU A 164 34.62 10.28 -13.14
N ARG A 165 34.48 9.94 -14.43
CA ARG A 165 33.67 8.78 -14.86
C ARG A 165 34.13 7.50 -14.18
N THR A 166 35.44 7.29 -14.11
CA THR A 166 36.03 6.11 -13.47
C THR A 166 35.78 6.12 -11.96
N LEU A 167 35.95 7.29 -11.32
CA LEU A 167 35.67 7.45 -9.88
C LEU A 167 34.19 7.21 -9.54
N ILE A 168 33.27 7.72 -10.35
CA ILE A 168 31.83 7.49 -10.18
C ILE A 168 31.52 6.01 -10.28
N VAL A 169 31.97 5.34 -11.36
CA VAL A 169 31.78 3.89 -11.55
C VAL A 169 32.29 3.13 -10.33
N HIS A 170 33.48 3.45 -9.82
CA HIS A 170 34.04 2.77 -8.66
C HIS A 170 33.29 3.09 -7.36
N ALA A 171 32.81 4.32 -7.17
CA ALA A 171 32.07 4.74 -5.98
C ALA A 171 30.68 4.08 -5.88
N VAL A 172 30.07 3.79 -7.02
CA VAL A 172 28.72 3.20 -7.11
C VAL A 172 28.74 1.69 -7.41
N SER A 173 29.91 1.10 -7.63
CA SER A 173 30.10 -0.36 -7.76
C SER A 173 30.11 -1.05 -6.40
N LEU A 174 29.06 -0.83 -5.62
CA LEU A 174 28.84 -1.48 -4.33
C LEU A 174 27.93 -2.70 -4.52
N PRO A 175 28.05 -3.75 -3.68
CA PRO A 175 27.20 -4.94 -3.76
C PRO A 175 25.69 -4.63 -3.76
N GLU A 176 25.30 -3.53 -3.13
CA GLU A 176 23.93 -3.07 -2.95
C GLU A 176 23.37 -2.36 -4.21
N PHE A 177 24.24 -1.85 -5.09
CA PHE A 177 23.86 -1.15 -6.32
C PHE A 177 24.18 -1.96 -7.57
N ARG A 178 23.24 -1.97 -8.51
CA ARG A 178 23.48 -2.40 -9.89
C ARG A 178 23.53 -1.19 -10.79
N LEU A 179 24.71 -0.90 -11.33
CA LEU A 179 24.92 0.13 -12.35
C LEU A 179 24.23 -0.27 -13.66
N ARG A 180 23.29 0.53 -14.15
CA ARG A 180 22.57 0.31 -15.41
C ARG A 180 23.24 1.01 -16.57
N SER A 181 23.59 2.28 -16.38
CA SER A 181 24.23 3.10 -17.41
C SER A 181 25.10 4.17 -16.79
N VAL A 182 26.13 4.60 -17.53
CA VAL A 182 26.89 5.82 -17.26
C VAL A 182 27.03 6.56 -18.56
N GLN A 183 26.58 7.81 -18.59
CA GLN A 183 26.62 8.65 -19.77
C GLN A 183 27.26 9.99 -19.43
N SER A 184 28.07 10.50 -20.34
CA SER A 184 28.61 11.86 -20.31
C SER A 184 27.88 12.68 -21.37
N SER A 185 27.50 13.90 -21.04
CA SER A 185 26.83 14.83 -21.94
C SER A 185 27.31 16.25 -21.69
N ASP A 186 27.36 17.06 -22.74
CA ASP A 186 27.72 18.47 -22.61
C ASP A 186 26.66 19.24 -21.81
N THR A 187 27.10 20.19 -21.00
CA THR A 187 26.20 21.12 -20.31
C THR A 187 26.05 22.42 -21.12
N SER A 188 25.02 23.21 -20.79
CA SER A 188 24.82 24.56 -21.35
C SER A 188 25.98 25.53 -21.04
N THR A 189 26.83 25.19 -20.06
CA THR A 189 28.03 25.94 -19.71
C THR A 189 29.21 25.42 -20.54
N PRO A 190 29.88 26.27 -21.35
CA PRO A 190 31.06 25.86 -22.11
C PRO A 190 32.18 25.34 -21.20
N GLY A 191 32.80 24.21 -21.58
CA GLY A 191 33.89 23.57 -20.83
C GLY A 191 33.44 22.75 -19.62
N GLU A 192 32.13 22.58 -19.40
CA GLU A 192 31.57 21.69 -18.39
C GLU A 192 30.86 20.49 -19.01
N VAL A 193 31.13 19.31 -18.46
CA VAL A 193 30.50 18.04 -18.82
C VAL A 193 29.68 17.55 -17.63
N ARG A 194 28.51 16.94 -17.94
CA ARG A 194 27.67 16.24 -16.98
C ARG A 194 27.85 14.75 -17.16
N ILE A 195 28.21 14.07 -16.07
CA ILE A 195 28.26 12.62 -15.99
C ILE A 195 27.08 12.15 -15.15
N ALA A 196 26.23 11.29 -15.73
CA ALA A 196 25.06 10.71 -15.09
C ALA A 196 25.23 9.19 -14.99
N ALA A 197 25.05 8.64 -13.80
CA ALA A 197 25.04 7.21 -13.54
C ALA A 197 23.66 6.77 -13.03
N GLU A 198 23.03 5.85 -13.75
CA GLU A 198 21.76 5.25 -13.37
C GLU A 198 22.02 3.97 -12.58
N LEU A 199 21.47 3.89 -11.39
CA LEU A 199 21.66 2.81 -10.44
C LEU A 199 20.32 2.19 -10.07
N SER A 200 20.31 0.91 -9.74
CA SER A 200 19.15 0.25 -9.14
C SER A 200 19.57 -0.53 -7.90
N ALA A 201 18.83 -0.40 -6.80
CA ALA A 201 19.08 -1.10 -5.54
C ALA A 201 17.85 -1.90 -5.12
N GLN A 202 18.04 -3.07 -4.49
CA GLN A 202 16.91 -3.88 -4.00
C GLN A 202 16.23 -3.28 -2.76
N GLU A 203 16.96 -2.49 -1.98
CA GLU A 203 16.46 -1.78 -0.80
C GLU A 203 16.95 -0.33 -0.82
N ARG A 204 16.17 0.57 -0.21
CA ARG A 204 16.55 1.99 -0.09
C ARG A 204 17.61 2.14 1.00
N ASP A 205 18.84 2.49 0.61
CA ASP A 205 19.89 2.93 1.53
C ASP A 205 20.60 4.18 1.00
N ASP A 206 20.11 5.33 1.44
CA ASP A 206 20.58 6.64 0.98
C ASP A 206 22.00 6.95 1.50
N ARG A 207 22.46 6.27 2.58
CA ARG A 207 23.76 6.55 3.21
C ARG A 207 24.94 6.27 2.30
N LEU A 208 24.81 5.25 1.44
CA LEU A 208 25.87 4.88 0.49
C LEU A 208 26.05 5.96 -0.58
N LEU A 209 24.95 6.53 -1.08
CA LEU A 209 24.99 7.64 -2.03
C LEU A 209 25.49 8.92 -1.37
N GLU A 210 25.08 9.21 -0.14
CA GLU A 210 25.61 10.35 0.64
C GLU A 210 27.14 10.25 0.85
N ALA A 211 27.65 9.05 1.11
CA ALA A 211 29.09 8.81 1.21
C ALA A 211 29.81 9.01 -0.14
N ALA A 212 29.22 8.55 -1.24
CA ALA A 212 29.74 8.77 -2.59
C ALA A 212 29.76 10.27 -2.97
N VAL A 213 28.69 11.01 -2.66
CA VAL A 213 28.63 12.47 -2.82
C VAL A 213 29.75 13.13 -2.03
N SER A 214 29.87 12.81 -0.75
CA SER A 214 30.86 13.43 0.14
C SER A 214 32.30 13.25 -0.37
N ARG A 215 32.62 12.09 -0.93
CA ARG A 215 33.94 11.84 -1.55
C ARG A 215 34.12 12.60 -2.86
N LEU A 216 33.15 12.54 -3.77
CA LEU A 216 33.28 13.16 -5.10
C LEU A 216 33.21 14.69 -5.04
N SER A 217 32.55 15.26 -4.04
CA SER A 217 32.56 16.72 -3.80
C SER A 217 33.94 17.25 -3.41
N LEU A 218 34.88 16.39 -2.98
CA LEU A 218 36.25 16.78 -2.65
C LEU A 218 37.20 16.71 -3.86
N GLU A 219 36.75 16.13 -4.99
CA GLU A 219 37.60 16.00 -6.16
C GLU A 219 37.84 17.36 -6.83
N PRO A 220 39.09 17.68 -7.20
CA PRO A 220 39.38 18.87 -7.95
C PRO A 220 38.54 18.90 -9.24
N ARG A 221 38.05 20.08 -9.61
CA ARG A 221 37.35 20.31 -10.90
C ARG A 221 35.94 19.71 -10.98
N VAL A 222 35.39 19.26 -9.85
CA VAL A 222 33.96 19.01 -9.69
C VAL A 222 33.25 20.33 -9.36
N THR A 223 32.26 20.71 -10.17
CA THR A 223 31.43 21.91 -9.94
C THR A 223 30.24 21.57 -9.05
N SER A 224 29.60 20.41 -9.25
CA SER A 224 28.45 19.99 -8.45
C SER A 224 28.29 18.47 -8.45
N VAL A 225 27.79 17.93 -7.33
CA VAL A 225 27.39 16.52 -7.22
C VAL A 225 25.98 16.48 -6.63
N ARG A 226 25.11 15.64 -7.19
CA ARG A 226 23.77 15.39 -6.63
C ARG A 226 23.34 13.96 -6.90
N TRP A 227 22.38 13.50 -6.11
CA TRP A 227 21.63 12.29 -6.41
C TRP A 227 20.14 12.58 -6.26
N ILE A 228 19.32 11.90 -7.04
CA ILE A 228 17.87 11.92 -6.93
C ILE A 228 17.34 10.49 -7.01
N ILE A 229 16.21 10.24 -6.37
CA ILE A 229 15.43 9.03 -6.62
C ILE A 229 14.74 9.24 -7.97
N ALA A 230 15.03 8.40 -8.94
CA ALA A 230 14.36 8.46 -10.23
C ALA A 230 12.91 8.02 -10.02
N GLU A 231 11.96 8.91 -10.27
CA GLU A 231 10.56 8.50 -10.39
C GLU A 231 10.45 7.55 -11.58
N PRO A 232 9.68 6.46 -11.47
CA PRO A 232 9.47 5.57 -12.61
C PRO A 232 8.88 6.40 -13.74
N VAL A 233 9.61 6.52 -14.85
CA VAL A 233 9.14 7.17 -16.06
C VAL A 233 7.83 6.48 -16.42
N ALA A 234 6.71 7.20 -16.30
CA ALA A 234 5.46 6.74 -16.87
C ALA A 234 5.72 6.60 -18.36
N LEU A 235 5.76 5.36 -18.85
CA LEU A 235 5.64 5.09 -20.26
C LEU A 235 4.23 5.56 -20.64
N ASP A 236 4.17 6.62 -21.44
CA ASP A 236 2.94 7.24 -21.98
C ASP A 236 1.95 6.22 -22.57
#